data_AF-A0A7I4YQS1-F1
#
_entry.id   AF-A0A7I4YQS1-F1
#
_cell.length_a   1.000
_cell.length_b   1.000
_cell.length_c   1.000
_cell.angle_alpha   90.00
_cell.angle_beta   90.00
_cell.angle_gamma   90.00
#
_symmetry.space_group_name_H-M   'P 1'
#
loop_
_entity.id
_entity.type
_entity.pdbx_description
1 polymer ?
#
loop_
_entity_poly.entity_id
_entity_poly.type
_entity_poly.pdbx_seq_one_letter_code
_entity_poly.pdbx_strand_id
1 'polypeptide(L)' 'MFFYFVCALVLLNAFTSVAEPCVDKAAETRAGERFCLFMQTPLAEDGEPPCITSNYNAIAKEYCAKSCGLCD' A
#
# COMPACT_ATOMS: atom_id res chain seq x y z
N MET A 1 -22.56 24.06 29.66
CA MET A 1 -22.47 24.15 28.18
C MET A 1 -21.04 24.16 27.65
N PHE A 2 -20.08 24.84 28.30
CA PHE A 2 -18.68 24.88 27.86
C PHE A 2 -17.97 23.50 27.86
N PHE A 3 -18.27 22.64 28.85
CA PHE A 3 -17.68 21.29 28.95
C PHE A 3 -18.00 20.38 27.75
N TYR A 4 -19.16 20.53 27.11
CA TYR A 4 -19.54 19.70 25.96
C TYR A 4 -18.72 20.02 24.70
N PHE A 5 -18.33 21.29 24.52
CA PHE A 5 -17.48 21.71 23.39
C PHE A 5 -16.07 21.15 23.50
N VAL A 6 -15.52 21.07 24.71
CA VAL A 6 -14.18 20.51 24.95
C VAL A 6 -14.17 19.01 24.66
N CYS A 7 -15.21 18.27 25.08
CA CYS A 7 -15.35 16.85 24.75
C CYS A 7 -15.49 16.59 23.24
N ALA A 8 -16.21 17.44 22.51
CA ALA A 8 -16.36 17.31 21.06
C ALA A 8 -15.03 17.53 20.31
N LEU A 9 -14.21 18.49 20.76
CA LEU A 9 -12.89 18.77 20.19
C LEU A 9 -11.86 17.65 20.44
N VAL A 10 -11.94 16.97 21.59
CA VAL A 10 -11.09 15.81 21.89
C VAL A 10 -11.47 14.61 21.01
N LEU A 11 -12.77 14.40 20.76
CA LEU A 11 -13.24 13.32 19.87
C LEU A 11 -12.85 13.54 18.40
N LEU A 12 -12.79 14.79 17.92
CA LEU A 12 -12.37 15.09 16.54
C LEU A 12 -10.87 14.84 16.30
N ASN A 13 -10.02 14.99 17.33
CA ASN A 13 -8.58 14.72 17.22
C ASN A 13 -8.21 13.24 17.29
N ALA A 14 -9.14 12.35 17.70
CA ALA A 14 -8.89 10.91 17.75
C ALA A 14 -9.02 10.22 16.37
N PHE A 15 -9.56 10.91 15.36
CA PHE A 15 -9.89 10.32 14.04
C PHE A 15 -8.94 10.73 12.91
N THR A 16 -7.83 11.39 13.19
CA THR A 16 -6.77 11.57 12.18
C THR A 16 -5.77 10.42 12.26
N SER A 17 -6.22 9.16 12.15
CA SER A 17 -5.31 8.11 11.72
C SER A 17 -5.06 8.36 10.24
N VAL A 18 -3.96 9.03 9.93
CA VAL A 18 -3.51 9.18 8.55
C VAL A 18 -3.19 7.77 8.08
N ALA A 19 -4.13 7.13 7.37
CA ALA A 19 -3.84 5.91 6.64
C ALA A 19 -2.71 6.27 5.66
N GLU A 20 -1.62 5.51 5.68
CA GLU A 20 -0.55 5.71 4.71
C GLU A 20 -1.17 5.62 3.30
N PRO A 21 -0.87 6.57 2.40
CA PRO A 21 -1.47 6.56 1.07
C PRO A 21 -1.08 5.26 0.36
N CYS A 22 -2.07 4.51 -0.12
CA CYS A 22 -1.86 3.30 -0.90
C CYS A 22 -1.28 3.66 -2.29
N VAL A 23 0.05 3.70 -2.37
CA VAL A 23 0.82 4.06 -3.57
C VAL A 23 1.97 3.09 -3.79
N ASP A 24 2.33 2.90 -5.05
CA ASP A 24 3.52 2.14 -5.42
C ASP A 24 4.77 3.02 -5.25
N LYS A 25 5.55 2.77 -4.19
CA LYS A 25 6.80 3.52 -3.93
C LYS A 25 7.81 3.37 -5.07
N ALA A 26 7.84 2.22 -5.75
CA ALA A 26 8.71 2.03 -6.90
C ALA A 26 8.29 2.86 -8.12
N ALA A 27 7.02 3.27 -8.23
CA ALA A 27 6.52 4.03 -9.38
C ALA A 27 7.05 5.49 -9.45
N GLU A 28 7.86 5.94 -8.48
CA GLU A 28 8.57 7.23 -8.56
C GLU A 28 9.58 7.29 -9.73
N THR A 29 9.99 6.14 -10.25
CA THR A 29 10.91 6.05 -11.39
C THR A 29 10.33 5.17 -12.48
N ARG A 30 10.68 5.46 -13.74
CA ARG A 30 10.32 4.61 -14.89
C ARG A 30 10.81 3.16 -14.75
N ALA A 31 11.92 2.96 -14.06
CA ALA A 31 12.44 1.62 -13.77
C ALA A 31 11.54 0.88 -12.77
N GLY A 32 11.10 1.56 -11.73
CA GLY A 32 10.25 0.95 -10.72
C GLY A 32 8.78 0.78 -11.15
N GLU A 33 8.26 1.60 -12.07
CA GLU A 33 6.99 1.29 -12.76
C GLU A 33 7.07 -0.05 -13.51
N ARG A 34 8.17 -0.28 -14.25
CA ARG A 34 8.40 -1.56 -14.96
C ARG A 34 8.57 -2.72 -13.99
N PHE A 35 9.17 -2.46 -12.82
CA PHE A 35 9.29 -3.45 -11.77
C PHE A 35 7.92 -3.86 -11.21
N CYS A 36 7.02 -2.91 -10.95
CA CYS A 36 5.67 -3.23 -10.48
C CYS A 36 4.83 -3.95 -11.55
N LEU A 37 5.03 -3.64 -12.83
CA LEU A 37 4.44 -4.43 -13.92
C LEU A 37 4.99 -5.87 -13.96
N PHE A 38 6.31 -6.04 -13.79
CA PHE A 38 6.92 -7.37 -13.69
C PHE A 38 6.35 -8.16 -12.51
N MET A 39 6.16 -7.51 -11.36
CA MET A 39 5.59 -8.14 -10.16
C MET A 39 4.18 -8.71 -10.39
N GLN A 40 3.40 -8.10 -11.27
CA GLN A 40 2.06 -8.58 -11.65
C GLN A 40 2.07 -9.62 -12.78
N THR A 41 3.21 -9.81 -13.45
CA THR A 41 3.29 -10.68 -14.62
C THR A 41 3.56 -12.12 -14.17
N PRO A 42 2.73 -13.11 -14.56
CA PRO A 42 2.98 -14.51 -14.26
C PRO A 42 4.32 -14.99 -14.81
N LEU A 43 5.11 -15.66 -13.97
CA LEU A 43 6.36 -16.29 -14.40
C LEU A 43 6.09 -17.68 -14.98
N ALA A 44 6.89 -18.07 -15.99
CA ALA A 44 6.71 -19.32 -16.72
C ALA A 44 6.99 -20.59 -15.90
N GLU A 45 7.73 -20.48 -14.78
CA GLU A 45 8.05 -21.63 -13.93
C GLU A 45 6.88 -22.03 -13.02
N ASP A 46 6.24 -21.07 -12.34
CA ASP A 46 5.22 -21.35 -11.34
C ASP A 46 3.80 -20.99 -11.79
N GLY A 47 3.65 -20.27 -12.92
CA GLY A 47 2.36 -19.78 -13.40
C GLY A 47 1.73 -18.67 -12.53
N GLU A 48 2.39 -18.30 -11.44
CA GLU A 48 1.96 -17.29 -10.49
C GLU A 48 2.76 -15.98 -10.68
N PRO A 49 2.13 -14.81 -10.49
CA PRO A 49 2.85 -13.54 -10.48
C PRO A 49 3.68 -13.39 -9.20
N PRO A 50 4.86 -12.76 -9.27
CA PRO A 50 5.70 -12.53 -8.10
C PRO A 50 4.96 -11.89 -6.91
N CYS A 51 3.97 -11.01 -7.15
CA CYS A 51 3.13 -10.41 -6.11
C CYS A 51 2.58 -11.42 -5.08
N ILE A 52 2.23 -12.64 -5.50
CA ILE A 52 1.59 -13.65 -4.63
C ILE A 52 2.57 -14.70 -4.10
N THR A 53 3.76 -14.80 -4.69
CA THR A 53 4.80 -15.74 -4.25
C THR A 53 5.43 -15.28 -2.93
N SER A 54 5.70 -16.23 -2.02
CA SER A 54 6.22 -15.93 -0.67
C SER A 54 7.53 -15.16 -0.67
N ASN A 55 8.39 -15.40 -1.67
CA ASN A 55 9.71 -14.78 -1.76
C ASN A 55 9.65 -13.29 -2.12
N TYR A 56 8.61 -12.88 -2.84
CA TYR A 56 8.48 -11.52 -3.35
C TYR A 56 7.34 -10.74 -2.68
N ASN A 57 6.48 -11.39 -1.88
CA ASN A 57 5.36 -10.77 -1.19
C ASN A 57 5.77 -9.57 -0.31
N ALA A 58 6.85 -9.71 0.47
CA ALA A 58 7.36 -8.62 1.31
C ALA A 58 7.79 -7.40 0.48
N ILE A 59 8.49 -7.64 -0.63
CA ILE A 59 8.97 -6.61 -1.55
C ILE A 59 7.78 -5.96 -2.28
N ALA A 60 6.84 -6.77 -2.75
CA ALA A 60 5.60 -6.32 -3.37
C ALA A 60 4.79 -5.42 -2.43
N LYS A 61 4.66 -5.80 -1.15
CA LYS A 61 3.94 -5.03 -0.14
C LYS A 61 4.62 -3.70 0.18
N GLU A 62 5.95 -3.63 0.08
CA GLU A 62 6.68 -2.40 0.39
C GLU A 62 6.71 -1.43 -0.81
N TYR A 63 6.94 -1.96 -2.02
CA TYR A 63 7.28 -1.13 -3.18
C TYR A 63 6.19 -1.07 -4.26
N CYS A 64 5.35 -2.09 -4.36
CA CYS A 64 4.33 -2.25 -5.40
C CYS A 64 2.96 -2.58 -4.79
N ALA A 65 2.67 -2.05 -3.61
CA ALA A 65 1.52 -2.43 -2.80
C ALA A 65 0.20 -2.20 -3.54
N LYS A 66 0.08 -1.07 -4.24
CA LYS A 66 -1.13 -0.71 -4.99
C LYS A 66 -1.25 -1.59 -6.24
N SER A 67 -0.16 -1.72 -6.99
CA SER A 67 -0.04 -2.57 -8.17
C SER A 67 -0.37 -4.04 -7.90
N CYS A 68 0.01 -4.55 -6.73
CA CYS A 68 -0.25 -5.92 -6.31
C CYS A 68 -1.54 -6.08 -5.50
N GLY A 69 -2.32 -5.01 -5.26
CA GLY A 69 -3.56 -5.07 -4.46
C GLY A 69 -3.35 -5.45 -2.99
N LEU A 70 -2.21 -5.06 -2.41
CA LEU A 70 -1.79 -5.35 -1.04
C LEU A 70 -2.07 -4.18 -0.06
N CYS A 71 -2.72 -3.11 -0.52
CA CYS A 71 -3.21 -2.00 0.29
C CYS A 71 -4.59 -1.53 -0.20
N ASP A 72 -5.37 -0.93 0.71
CA ASP A 72 -6.70 -0.33 0.49
C ASP A 72 -6.67 1.18 0.73
#